data_AF-V7B528-F1
#
_entry.id   AF-V7B528-F1
#
_cell.length_a   1.000
_cell.length_b   1.000
_cell.length_c   1.000
_cell.angle_alpha   90.00
_cell.angle_beta   90.00
_cell.angle_gamma   90.00
#
_symmetry.space_group_name_H-M   'P 1'
#
loop_
_entity.id
_entity.type
_entity.pdbx_description
1 polymer ?
#
loop_
_entity_poly.entity_id
_entity_poly.type
_entity_poly.pdbx_seq_one_letter_code
_entity_poly.pdbx_strand_id
1 'polypeptide(L)' 'MELVNDQQQQQKHFHVLVVDDSVIDRKLLERLLRDSSCKATFLDSGDKALKYLGLQDDELENLSSTSSESLQEN' A
#
# COMPACT_ATOMS: atom_id res chain seq x y z
N MET A 1 45.25 5.07 21.19
CA MET A 1 44.36 5.34 20.05
C MET A 1 43.63 4.04 19.75
N GLU A 2 42.47 3.87 20.37
CA GLU A 2 41.61 2.72 20.12
C GLU A 2 40.66 3.16 19.01
N LEU A 3 40.86 2.62 17.80
CA LEU A 3 39.99 2.88 16.67
C LEU A 3 38.68 2.13 16.93
N VAL A 4 37.73 2.82 17.56
CA VAL A 4 36.34 2.37 17.60
C VAL A 4 35.83 2.49 16.17
N ASN A 5 35.83 1.36 15.48
CA ASN A 5 35.34 1.23 14.11
C ASN A 5 33.81 1.35 14.17
N ASP A 6 33.29 2.57 14.11
CA ASP A 6 31.87 2.85 13.89
C ASP A 6 31.50 2.47 12.45
N GLN A 7 31.41 1.16 12.20
CA GLN A 7 30.70 0.63 11.06
C GLN A 7 29.21 0.88 11.31
N GLN A 8 28.77 2.13 11.11
CA GLN A 8 27.37 2.45 10.89
C GLN A 8 26.93 1.66 9.65
N GLN A 9 26.50 0.41 9.87
CA GLN A 9 25.76 -0.35 8.89
C GLN A 9 24.56 0.53 8.55
N GLN A 10 24.57 1.13 7.35
CA GLN A 10 23.38 1.74 6.79
C GLN A 10 22.35 0.63 6.69
N GLN A 11 21.52 0.48 7.73
CA GLN A 11 20.37 -0.38 7.74
C GLN A 11 19.47 0.16 6.62
N LYS A 12 19.59 -0.39 5.42
CA LYS A 12 18.67 -0.10 4.33
C LYS A 12 17.31 -0.58 4.80
N HIS A 13 16.48 0.35 5.25
CA HIS A 13 15.11 0.06 5.63
C HIS A 13 14.33 -0.25 4.35
N PHE A 14 14.12 -1.53 4.09
CA PHE A 14 13.24 -1.97 3.01
C PHE A 14 11.79 -1.69 3.40
N HIS A 15 11.01 -1.16 2.47
CA HIS A 15 9.57 -1.02 2.64
C HIS A 15 8.87 -2.10 1.84
N VAL A 16 8.14 -2.96 2.53
CA VAL A 16 7.34 -4.04 1.94
C VAL A 16 5.88 -3.59 1.87
N LEU A 17 5.25 -3.75 0.71
CA LEU A 17 3.80 -3.61 0.54
C LEU A 17 3.18 -5.00 0.45
N VAL A 18 2.35 -5.35 1.42
CA VAL A 18 1.66 -6.65 1.48
C VAL A 18 0.20 -6.43 1.10
N VAL A 19 -0.27 -7.14 0.07
CA VAL A 19 -1.64 -7.04 -0.45
C VAL A 19 -2.26 -8.43 -0.42
N ASP A 20 -3.17 -8.66 0.53
CA ASP A 20 -3.76 -9.97 0.78
C ASP A 20 -5.17 -9.80 1.36
N ASP A 21 -6.19 -10.40 0.73
CA ASP A 21 -7.58 -10.33 1.16
C ASP A 21 -7.88 -11.25 2.35
N SER A 22 -7.04 -12.26 2.60
CA SER A 22 -7.11 -13.13 3.75
C SER A 22 -6.65 -12.41 5.03
N VAL A 23 -7.60 -12.22 5.95
CA VAL A 23 -7.32 -11.60 7.26
C VAL A 23 -6.32 -12.43 8.07
N ILE A 24 -6.35 -13.76 7.94
CA ILE A 24 -5.46 -14.64 8.70
C ILE A 24 -4.03 -14.53 8.16
N ASP A 25 -3.86 -14.58 6.84
CA ASP A 25 -2.53 -14.53 6.22
C ASP A 25 -1.90 -13.15 6.42
N ARG A 26 -2.68 -12.08 6.29
CA ARG A 26 -2.23 -10.71 6.60
C ARG A 26 -1.70 -10.58 8.03
N LYS A 27 -2.40 -11.16 9.03
CA LYS A 27 -1.95 -11.17 10.43
C LYS A 27 -0.70 -12.01 10.65
N LEU A 28 -0.55 -13.10 9.91
CA LEU A 28 0.65 -13.93 9.96
C LEU A 28 1.85 -13.16 9.40
N LEU A 29 1.71 -12.54 8.23
CA LEU A 29 2.72 -11.68 7.60
C LEU A 29 3.10 -10.50 8.50
N GLU A 30 2.14 -9.87 9.16
CA GLU A 30 2.40 -8.78 10.11
C GLU A 30 3.29 -9.22 11.27
N ARG A 31 3.02 -10.40 11.87
CA ARG A 31 3.85 -10.95 12.94
C ARG A 31 5.25 -11.29 12.48
N LEU A 32 5.39 -11.89 11.29
CA LEU A 32 6.69 -12.27 10.72
C LEU A 32 7.55 -11.06 10.37
N LEU A 33 6.94 -10.02 9.80
CA LEU A 33 7.65 -8.81 9.37
C LEU A 33 7.97 -7.87 10.53
N ARG A 34 7.22 -7.93 11.64
CA ARG A 34 7.44 -7.09 12.83
C ARG A 34 8.84 -7.22 13.44
N ASP A 35 9.40 -8.43 13.43
CA ASP A 35 10.72 -8.69 14.01
C ASP A 35 11.86 -8.55 12.96
N SER A 36 11.53 -8.11 11.74
CA SER A 36 12.49 -7.84 10.67
C SER A 36 12.92 -6.37 10.66
N SER A 37 14.01 -6.04 9.96
CA SER A 37 14.47 -4.65 9.75
C SER A 37 13.65 -3.90 8.68
N CYS A 38 12.47 -4.41 8.32
CA CYS A 38 11.64 -3.88 7.24
C CYS A 38 10.45 -3.09 7.80
N LYS A 39 10.11 -1.99 7.14
CA LYS A 39 8.82 -1.33 7.31
C LYS A 39 7.81 -2.05 6.42
N ALA A 40 6.61 -2.35 6.92
CA ALA A 40 5.57 -2.97 6.12
C ALA A 40 4.28 -2.14 6.12
N THR A 41 3.63 -2.05 4.96
CA THR A 41 2.26 -1.55 4.80
C THR A 41 1.38 -2.72 4.38
N PHE A 42 0.28 -2.95 5.09
CA PHE A 42 -0.64 -4.05 4.82
C PHE A 42 -1.95 -3.51 4.25
N LEU A 43 -2.40 -4.08 3.14
CA LEU A 43 -3.63 -3.73 2.43
C LEU A 43 -4.43 -5.00 2.16
N ASP A 44 -5.75 -4.84 2.06
CA ASP A 44 -6.71 -5.93 1.93
C ASP A 44 -7.26 -6.11 0.51
N SER A 45 -6.92 -5.21 -0.43
CA SER A 45 -7.32 -5.32 -1.83
C SER A 45 -6.32 -4.67 -2.78
N GLY A 46 -6.36 -5.13 -4.04
CA GLY A 46 -5.58 -4.56 -5.14
C GLY A 46 -5.90 -3.08 -5.38
N ASP A 47 -7.16 -2.68 -5.33
CA ASP A 47 -7.57 -1.28 -5.52
C ASP A 47 -6.95 -0.36 -4.46
N LYS A 48 -6.99 -0.77 -3.18
CA LYS A 48 -6.32 0.00 -2.13
C LYS A 48 -4.81 0.04 -2.34
N ALA A 49 -4.20 -1.00 -2.92
CA ALA A 49 -2.79 -1.01 -3.26
C ALA A 49 -2.45 -0.06 -4.41
N LEU A 50 -3.26 -0.06 -5.48
CA LEU A 50 -3.09 0.86 -6.59
C LEU A 50 -3.30 2.31 -6.13
N LYS A 51 -4.32 2.58 -5.32
CA LYS A 51 -4.54 3.89 -4.69
C LYS A 51 -3.38 4.31 -3.78
N TYR A 52 -2.87 3.38 -2.97
CA TYR A 52 -1.70 3.63 -2.12
C TYR A 52 -0.44 3.98 -2.92
N LEU A 53 -0.26 3.35 -4.08
CA LEU A 53 0.87 3.59 -4.98
C LEU A 53 0.69 4.82 -5.89
N GLY A 54 -0.50 5.45 -5.89
CA GLY A 54 -0.82 6.54 -6.81
C GLY A 54 -0.96 6.08 -8.27
N LEU A 55 -1.30 4.79 -8.48
CA LEU A 55 -1.46 4.15 -9.79
C LEU A 55 -2.93 4.00 -10.22
N GLN A 56 -3.86 4.51 -9.42
CA GLN A 56 -5.28 4.52 -9.74
C GLN A 56 -5.73 5.97 -9.89
N ASP A 57 -6.17 6.34 -11.10
CA ASP A 57 -6.79 7.63 -11.35
C ASP A 57 -8.16 7.66 -10.68
N ASP A 58 -8.39 8.59 -9.75
CA ASP A 58 -9.70 8.81 -9.10
C ASP A 58 -10.78 9.31 -10.10
N GLU A 59 -10.47 9.43 -11.39
CA GLU A 59 -11.31 10.05 -12.43
C GLU A 59 -12.52 9.19 -12.87
N LEU A 60 -12.53 7.89 -12.55
CA LEU A 60 -13.61 6.98 -12.93
C LEU A 60 -14.86 7.06 -12.04
N GLU A 61 -14.79 7.63 -10.82
CA GLU A 61 -15.97 7.76 -9.97
C GLU A 61 -16.83 9.00 -10.29
N ASN A 62 -16.29 10.00 -11.00
CA ASN A 62 -17.04 11.20 -11.33
C ASN A 62 -17.83 11.10 -12.66
N LEU A 63 -17.59 10.07 -13.48
CA LEU A 63 -18.26 9.90 -14.77
C LEU A 63 -19.59 9.13 -14.69
N SER A 64 -19.91 8.46 -13.57
CA SER A 64 -21.20 7.76 -13.41
C SER A 64 -22.33 8.68 -12.92
N SER A 65 -22.00 9.85 -12.39
CA SER A 65 -22.98 10.79 -11.81
C SER A 65 -23.59 11.77 -12.82
N THR A 66 -23.14 11.79 -14.08
CA THR A 66 -23.55 12.81 -15.08
C THR A 66 -24.31 12.26 -16.28
N SER A 67 -24.67 10.97 -16.31
CA SER A 67 -25.42 10.37 -17.44
C SER A 67 -26.93 10.24 -17.21
N SER A 68 -27.45 10.86 -16.15
CA SER A 68 -28.88 10.85 -15.81
C SER A 68 -29.53 12.23 -15.90
N GLU A 69 -29.10 13.10 -16.82
CA GLU A 69 -29.87 14.30 -17.13
C GLU A 69 -29.94 14.53 -18.65
N SER A 70 -31.17 14.69 -19.12
CA SER A 70 -31.61 15.09 -20.48
C SER A 70 -31.76 13.97 -21.50
N LEU A 71 -33.00 13.52 -21.71
CA LEU A 71 -33.75 13.73 -22.95
C LEU A 71 -35.24 13.39 -22.70
N GLN A 72 -36.05 14.43 -22.54
CA GLN A 72 -37.51 14.34 -22.62
C GLN A 72 -38.00 15.40 -23.61
N GLU A 73 -37.74 15.14 -24.89
CA GLU A 73 -38.67 15.41 -25.99
C GLU A 73 -39.22 14.01 -26.33
N ASN A 74 -40.52 13.74 -26.37
CA ASN A 74 -41.55 14.34 -27.21
C ASN A 74 -42.93 14.07 -26.59
#